data_AF-A0A8J4UWG1-F1
#
_entry.id   AF-A0A8J4UWG1-F1
#
_cell.length_a   1.000
_cell.length_b   1.000
_cell.length_c   1.000
_cell.angle_alpha   90.00
_cell.angle_beta   90.00
_cell.angle_gamma   90.00
#
_symmetry.space_group_name_H-M   'P 1'
#
loop_
_entity.id
_entity.type
_entity.pdbx_description
1 polymer ?
#
loop_
_entity_poly.entity_id
_entity_poly.type
_entity_poly.pdbx_seq_one_letter_code
_entity_poly.pdbx_strand_id
1 'polypeptide(L)'
;MDWVEDGFEELCARHQKPLIFYCRKDCMCVCCVCSVKECKDHDKVLVSEERTNREEGLKKKGVEIGKRVEDTEKSILALSENIAEAKVSLQQTSQWASTKFSQLLKVLMEKQELTQSFLEQQQASTVAQAETRLGDLQEKLEQLKELQEQIGNLCALPDYQLIQNSRLVEVPQVGLVPVEVSVNLQEKLNPVMEILSRISKLVCEDLDKAVYAVVSHTKEGSPQDKRPMLAVVPSPATPPYPAGKEGLIQYRCSLSFDPRTANAHLKVSQNNQRAEHLISGPLAVQADEARFDHTWQVLCLEKFTHGRHYWELEVSKPWAYVGVTYPDIPRKEKGKTSMLGMNALSWSLHLNERQLTAWHGSHGEPVISELQLNKCPLRIGILLDYEEGTLAYYGENQ
;
A
#
# COMPACT_ATOMS: atom_id res chain seq x y z
N MET A 1 1.69 72.01 4.93
CA MET A 1 0.52 72.40 4.12
C MET A 1 -0.69 72.14 4.98
N ASP A 2 -1.23 73.22 5.50
CA ASP A 2 -2.40 73.26 6.38
C ASP A 2 -3.63 72.77 5.60
N TRP A 3 -4.26 71.71 6.10
CA TRP A 3 -5.60 71.33 5.65
C TRP A 3 -6.57 71.97 6.63
N VAL A 4 -7.09 73.13 6.25
CA VAL A 4 -8.27 73.73 6.85
C VAL A 4 -9.43 72.76 6.56
N GLU A 5 -9.90 72.03 7.57
CA GLU A 5 -11.17 71.31 7.49
C GLU A 5 -12.29 72.36 7.49
N ASP A 6 -12.66 72.80 6.29
CA ASP A 6 -13.93 73.51 6.07
C ASP A 6 -15.05 72.46 6.19
N GLY A 7 -15.44 72.17 7.42
CA GLY A 7 -16.54 71.27 7.71
C GLY A 7 -17.84 71.93 7.26
N PHE A 8 -18.37 71.51 6.11
CA PHE A 8 -19.73 71.88 5.72
C PHE A 8 -20.69 71.47 6.85
N GLU A 9 -21.22 72.44 7.59
CA GLU A 9 -22.29 72.20 8.55
C GLU A 9 -23.54 71.80 7.75
N GLU A 10 -23.77 70.49 7.61
CA GLU A 10 -25.00 70.01 7.00
C GLU A 10 -26.20 70.58 7.74
N LEU A 11 -27.11 71.20 6.97
CA LEU A 11 -28.30 71.83 7.49
C LEU A 11 -29.47 70.85 7.44
N CYS A 12 -30.31 70.88 8.47
CA CYS A 12 -31.56 70.16 8.48
C CYS A 12 -32.46 70.65 7.34
N ALA A 13 -32.80 69.76 6.41
CA ALA A 13 -33.62 70.07 5.24
C ALA A 13 -34.95 70.78 5.57
N ARG A 14 -35.54 70.49 6.75
CA ARG A 14 -36.85 71.03 7.18
C ARG A 14 -36.78 72.34 7.94
N HIS A 15 -35.71 72.55 8.70
CA HIS A 15 -35.61 73.69 9.63
C HIS A 15 -34.47 74.65 9.27
N GLN A 16 -33.65 74.33 8.26
CA GLN A 16 -32.51 75.12 7.78
C GLN A 16 -31.59 75.54 8.94
N LYS A 17 -31.39 74.62 9.89
CA LYS A 17 -30.53 74.79 11.07
C LYS A 17 -29.48 73.69 11.10
N PRO A 18 -28.28 73.94 11.64
CA PRO A 18 -27.20 72.95 11.72
C PRO A 18 -27.62 71.65 12.41
N LEU A 19 -27.11 70.53 11.93
CA LEU A 19 -27.28 69.21 12.55
C LEU A 19 -26.27 69.03 13.69
N ILE A 20 -26.72 69.34 14.92
CA ILE A 20 -25.87 69.38 16.13
C ILE A 20 -26.04 68.17 17.05
N PHE A 21 -27.14 67.43 16.94
CA PHE A 21 -27.40 66.24 17.77
C PHE A 21 -27.45 64.96 16.91
N TYR A 22 -26.98 63.84 17.45
CA TYR A 22 -27.18 62.51 16.87
C TYR A 22 -28.23 61.77 17.69
N CYS A 23 -29.33 61.38 17.06
CA CYS A 23 -30.33 60.53 17.68
C CYS A 23 -29.91 59.07 17.54
N ARG A 24 -29.61 58.39 18.64
CA ARG A 24 -29.17 56.99 18.62
C ARG A 24 -30.27 56.02 18.24
N LYS A 25 -31.52 56.33 18.61
CA LYS A 25 -32.67 55.49 18.29
C LYS A 25 -33.01 55.52 16.80
N ASP A 26 -33.02 56.70 16.19
CA ASP A 26 -33.33 56.88 14.76
C ASP A 26 -32.06 56.80 13.88
N CYS A 27 -30.89 56.64 14.50
CA CYS A 27 -29.58 56.52 13.87
C CYS A 27 -29.18 57.67 12.92
N MET A 28 -29.63 58.90 13.18
CA MET A 28 -29.43 60.05 12.28
C MET A 28 -29.06 61.34 13.01
N CYS A 29 -28.38 62.24 12.30
CA CYS A 29 -28.09 63.60 12.77
C CYS A 29 -29.33 64.50 12.66
N VAL A 30 -29.64 65.28 13.69
CA VAL A 30 -30.83 66.13 13.81
C VAL A 30 -30.48 67.52 14.35
N CYS A 31 -31.22 68.56 13.95
CA CYS A 31 -31.05 69.92 14.47
C CYS A 31 -31.77 70.11 15.82
N CYS A 32 -31.56 71.27 16.46
CA CYS A 32 -32.19 71.59 17.76
C CYS A 32 -33.73 71.62 17.75
N VAL A 33 -34.38 71.78 16.59
CA VAL A 33 -35.85 71.78 16.50
C VAL A 33 -36.38 70.34 16.43
N CYS A 34 -35.76 69.49 15.61
CA CYS A 34 -36.08 68.06 15.53
C CYS A 34 -35.81 67.34 16.85
N SER A 35 -34.73 67.71 17.57
CA SER A 35 -34.39 67.10 18.85
C SER A 35 -35.48 67.28 19.92
N VAL A 36 -36.22 68.39 19.87
CA VAL A 36 -37.28 68.72 20.85
C VAL A 36 -38.66 68.25 20.39
N LYS A 37 -38.94 68.29 19.09
CA LYS A 37 -40.27 67.95 18.56
C LYS A 37 -40.44 66.46 18.29
N GLU A 38 -39.49 65.88 17.56
CA GLU A 38 -39.63 64.53 16.98
C GLU A 38 -38.87 63.51 17.81
N CYS A 39 -37.66 63.85 18.23
CA CYS A 39 -36.80 62.98 19.02
C CYS A 39 -36.87 63.30 20.52
N LYS A 40 -37.97 63.88 21.02
CA LYS A 40 -38.08 64.43 22.39
C LYS A 40 -37.62 63.44 23.46
N ASP A 41 -38.15 62.22 23.39
CA ASP A 41 -37.92 61.13 24.35
C ASP A 41 -36.84 60.15 23.87
N HIS A 42 -36.09 60.48 22.82
CA HIS A 42 -35.00 59.64 22.31
C HIS A 42 -33.67 59.99 22.98
N ASP A 43 -32.78 59.01 23.11
CA ASP A 43 -31.38 59.24 23.50
C ASP A 43 -30.66 60.03 22.39
N LYS A 44 -30.05 61.14 22.79
CA LYS A 44 -29.44 62.12 21.90
C LYS A 44 -28.11 62.56 22.49
N VAL A 45 -27.07 62.52 21.68
CA VAL A 45 -25.74 63.03 22.02
C VAL A 45 -25.33 64.11 21.02
N LEU A 46 -24.27 64.87 21.30
CA LEU A 46 -23.74 65.80 20.29
C LEU A 46 -23.15 65.03 19.11
N VAL A 47 -23.29 65.55 17.89
CA VAL A 47 -22.70 64.94 16.69
C VAL A 47 -21.17 64.82 16.82
N SER A 48 -20.52 65.81 17.44
CA SER A 48 -19.09 65.76 17.73
C SER A 48 -18.70 64.60 18.65
N GLU A 49 -19.51 64.33 19.68
CA GLU A 49 -19.30 63.22 20.62
C GLU A 49 -19.51 61.85 19.95
N GLU A 50 -20.60 61.68 19.17
CA GLU A 50 -20.83 60.45 18.41
C GLU A 50 -19.74 60.21 17.34
N ARG A 51 -19.26 61.28 16.69
CA ARG A 51 -18.14 61.21 15.74
C ARG A 51 -16.89 60.68 16.43
N THR A 52 -16.49 61.22 17.57
CA THR A 52 -15.34 60.72 18.33
C THR A 52 -15.50 59.26 18.73
N ASN A 53 -16.68 58.86 19.21
CA ASN A 53 -16.97 57.46 19.56
C ASN A 53 -16.85 56.52 18.34
N ARG A 54 -17.38 56.91 17.18
CA ARG A 54 -17.28 56.14 15.93
C ARG A 54 -15.86 56.08 15.40
N GLU A 55 -15.14 57.18 15.44
CA GLU A 55 -13.72 57.24 15.05
C GLU A 55 -12.87 56.32 15.93
N GLU A 56 -13.11 56.27 17.24
CA GLU A 56 -12.44 55.34 18.14
C GLU A 56 -12.76 53.87 17.80
N GLY A 57 -14.04 53.58 17.53
CA GLY A 57 -14.48 52.24 17.08
C GLY A 57 -13.83 51.81 15.75
N LEU A 58 -13.74 52.74 14.79
CA LEU A 58 -13.06 52.50 13.51
C LEU A 58 -11.55 52.31 13.68
N LYS A 59 -10.90 53.08 14.56
CA LYS A 59 -9.48 52.89 14.91
C LYS A 59 -9.24 51.49 15.49
N LYS A 60 -10.10 51.03 16.42
CA LYS A 60 -10.03 49.66 16.99
C LYS A 60 -10.17 48.59 15.91
N LYS A 61 -11.16 48.72 15.03
CA LYS A 61 -11.33 47.81 13.88
C LYS A 61 -10.13 47.84 12.92
N GLY A 62 -9.54 49.02 12.70
CA GLY A 62 -8.33 49.18 11.88
C GLY A 62 -7.14 48.42 12.45
N VAL A 63 -6.93 48.47 13.78
CA VAL A 63 -5.90 47.68 14.46
C VAL A 63 -6.16 46.17 14.32
N GLU A 64 -7.42 45.73 14.47
CA GLU A 64 -7.78 44.31 14.31
C GLU A 64 -7.53 43.82 12.87
N ILE A 65 -7.92 44.60 11.87
CA ILE A 65 -7.66 44.29 10.45
C ILE A 65 -6.15 44.22 10.19
N GLY A 66 -5.38 45.19 10.69
CA GLY A 66 -3.92 45.20 10.56
C GLY A 66 -3.29 43.92 11.11
N LYS A 67 -3.73 43.48 12.30
CA LYS A 67 -3.27 42.20 12.87
C LYS A 67 -3.63 41.00 11.99
N ARG A 68 -4.86 40.94 11.47
CA ARG A 68 -5.30 39.84 10.57
C ARG A 68 -4.49 39.82 9.27
N VAL A 69 -4.13 40.98 8.72
CA VAL A 69 -3.27 41.08 7.54
C VAL A 69 -1.90 40.50 7.85
N GLU A 70 -1.26 40.93 8.93
CA GLU A 70 0.07 40.42 9.33
C GLU A 70 0.06 38.90 9.58
N ASP A 71 -0.97 38.38 10.27
CA ASP A 71 -1.12 36.95 10.53
C ASP A 71 -1.33 36.15 9.23
N THR A 72 -2.06 36.73 8.25
CA THR A 72 -2.29 36.11 6.94
C THR A 72 -1.01 36.10 6.11
N GLU A 73 -0.25 37.19 6.09
CA GLU A 73 1.05 37.26 5.40
C GLU A 73 2.04 36.24 5.95
N LYS A 74 2.13 36.10 7.28
CA LYS A 74 2.93 35.04 7.92
C LYS A 74 2.49 33.64 7.51
N SER A 75 1.17 33.40 7.45
CA SER A 75 0.62 32.11 7.03
C SER A 75 0.92 31.79 5.57
N ILE A 76 0.89 32.79 4.67
CA ILE A 76 1.26 32.63 3.26
C ILE A 76 2.73 32.25 3.12
N LEU A 77 3.63 32.92 3.85
CA LEU A 77 5.06 32.61 3.83
C LEU A 77 5.33 31.18 4.32
N ALA A 78 4.75 30.80 5.46
CA ALA A 78 4.93 29.47 6.04
C ALA A 78 4.40 28.37 5.11
N LEU A 79 3.24 28.57 4.48
CA LEU A 79 2.69 27.61 3.53
C LEU A 79 3.55 27.50 2.27
N SER A 80 4.09 28.62 1.77
CA SER A 80 4.96 28.63 0.59
C SER A 80 6.26 27.88 0.83
N GLU A 81 6.87 28.03 2.01
CA GLU A 81 8.05 27.29 2.43
C GLU A 81 7.74 25.79 2.55
N ASN A 82 6.64 25.43 3.21
CA ASN A 82 6.21 24.03 3.33
C ASN A 82 5.96 23.36 1.96
N ILE A 83 5.35 24.09 1.02
CA ILE A 83 5.15 23.60 -0.37
C ILE A 83 6.49 23.35 -1.05
N ALA A 84 7.47 24.25 -0.88
CA ALA A 84 8.80 24.09 -1.46
C ALA A 84 9.52 22.86 -0.88
N GLU A 85 9.47 22.66 0.44
CA GLU A 85 10.02 21.49 1.11
C GLU A 85 9.37 20.19 0.65
N ALA A 86 8.03 20.16 0.57
CA ALA A 86 7.28 19.00 0.09
C ALA A 86 7.68 18.63 -1.35
N LYS A 87 7.85 19.64 -2.22
CA LYS A 87 8.30 19.44 -3.60
C LYS A 87 9.70 18.81 -3.67
N VAL A 88 10.64 19.32 -2.88
CA VAL A 88 12.01 18.76 -2.81
C VAL A 88 11.99 17.32 -2.30
N SER A 89 11.24 17.05 -1.24
CA SER A 89 11.12 15.71 -0.65
C SER A 89 10.53 14.68 -1.63
N LEU A 90 9.46 15.05 -2.35
CA LEU A 90 8.86 14.19 -3.37
C LEU A 90 9.82 13.91 -4.53
N GLN A 91 10.54 14.94 -5.00
CA GLN A 91 11.53 14.80 -6.06
C GLN A 91 12.67 13.88 -5.64
N GLN A 92 13.20 14.04 -4.43
CA GLN A 92 14.23 13.16 -3.87
C GLN A 92 13.77 11.71 -3.76
N THR A 93 12.53 11.49 -3.32
CA THR A 93 11.95 10.14 -3.20
C THR A 93 11.83 9.47 -4.57
N SER A 94 11.33 10.20 -5.57
CA SER A 94 11.23 9.73 -6.96
C SER A 94 12.61 9.40 -7.56
N GLN A 95 13.59 10.28 -7.35
CA GLN A 95 14.95 10.07 -7.83
C GLN A 95 15.63 8.88 -7.14
N TRP A 96 15.43 8.71 -5.83
CA TRP A 96 15.93 7.57 -5.08
C TRP A 96 15.37 6.25 -5.62
N ALA A 97 14.05 6.18 -5.84
CA ALA A 97 13.39 4.99 -6.39
C ALA A 97 13.92 4.66 -7.79
N SER A 98 13.98 5.67 -8.67
CA SER A 98 14.51 5.51 -10.03
C SER A 98 15.96 5.02 -10.02
N THR A 99 16.80 5.58 -9.16
CA THR A 99 18.21 5.17 -9.01
C THR A 99 18.34 3.71 -8.59
N LYS A 100 17.50 3.24 -7.66
CA LYS A 100 17.49 1.83 -7.23
C LYS A 100 17.12 0.88 -8.37
N PHE A 101 16.10 1.21 -9.15
CA PHE A 101 15.75 0.40 -10.33
C PHE A 101 16.86 0.37 -11.36
N SER A 102 17.44 1.53 -11.71
CA SER A 102 18.54 1.60 -12.68
C SER A 102 19.77 0.80 -12.22
N GLN A 103 20.11 0.83 -10.94
CA GLN A 103 21.21 0.03 -10.38
C GLN A 103 20.95 -1.47 -10.54
N LEU A 104 19.75 -1.94 -10.23
CA LEU A 104 19.39 -3.36 -10.35
C LEU A 104 19.42 -3.82 -11.81
N LEU A 105 18.84 -3.03 -12.73
CA LEU A 105 18.86 -3.33 -14.16
C LEU A 105 20.29 -3.43 -14.69
N LYS A 106 21.16 -2.48 -14.33
CA LYS A 106 22.57 -2.49 -14.74
C LYS A 106 23.28 -3.77 -14.30
N VAL A 107 23.17 -4.15 -13.03
CA VAL A 107 23.82 -5.36 -12.51
C VAL A 107 23.29 -6.62 -13.19
N LEU A 108 21.97 -6.72 -13.39
CA LEU A 108 21.37 -7.86 -14.08
C LEU A 108 21.84 -7.99 -15.54
N MET A 109 21.91 -6.87 -16.27
CA MET A 109 22.42 -6.85 -17.65
C MET A 109 23.89 -7.28 -17.70
N GLU A 110 24.74 -6.77 -16.80
CA GLU A 110 26.15 -7.18 -16.72
C GLU A 110 26.31 -8.68 -16.44
N LYS A 111 25.47 -9.26 -15.56
CA LYS A 111 25.52 -10.72 -15.28
C LYS A 111 24.97 -11.56 -16.41
N GLN A 112 23.98 -11.07 -17.14
CA GLN A 112 23.48 -11.73 -18.34
C GLN A 112 24.56 -11.82 -19.41
N GLU A 113 25.25 -10.71 -19.71
CA GLU A 113 26.33 -10.67 -20.71
C GLU A 113 27.48 -11.62 -20.35
N LEU A 114 27.91 -11.64 -19.09
CA LEU A 114 28.95 -12.57 -18.62
C LEU A 114 28.53 -14.03 -18.77
N THR A 115 27.26 -14.36 -18.46
CA THR A 115 26.74 -15.73 -18.59
C THR A 115 26.69 -16.16 -20.04
N GLN A 116 26.25 -15.26 -20.93
CA GLN A 116 26.18 -15.53 -22.37
C GLN A 116 27.58 -15.71 -22.97
N SER A 117 28.52 -14.82 -22.67
CA SER A 117 29.90 -14.91 -23.15
C SER A 117 30.57 -16.23 -22.72
N PHE A 118 30.34 -16.67 -21.48
CA PHE A 118 30.81 -17.97 -21.01
C PHE A 118 30.25 -19.14 -21.84
N LEU A 119 28.95 -19.10 -22.18
CA LEU A 119 28.32 -20.16 -22.97
C LEU A 119 28.84 -20.19 -24.40
N GLU A 120 28.98 -19.03 -25.04
CA GLU A 120 29.56 -18.90 -26.38
C GLU A 120 31.00 -19.42 -26.41
N GLN A 121 31.80 -19.10 -25.39
CA GLN A 121 33.18 -19.60 -25.27
C GLN A 121 33.23 -21.12 -25.10
N GLN A 122 32.37 -21.70 -24.25
CA GLN A 122 32.31 -23.15 -24.06
C GLN A 122 31.86 -23.88 -25.33
N GLN A 123 30.87 -23.33 -26.04
CA GLN A 123 30.42 -23.87 -27.31
C GLN A 123 31.53 -23.83 -28.36
N ALA A 124 32.18 -22.67 -28.56
CA ALA A 124 33.24 -22.50 -29.54
C ALA A 124 34.42 -23.45 -29.29
N SER A 125 34.86 -23.58 -28.02
CA SER A 125 35.96 -24.48 -27.67
C SER A 125 35.60 -25.95 -27.91
N THR A 126 34.38 -26.37 -27.58
CA THR A 126 33.94 -27.76 -27.79
C THR A 126 33.86 -28.08 -29.28
N VAL A 127 33.25 -27.19 -30.06
CA VAL A 127 33.11 -27.36 -31.52
C VAL A 127 34.47 -27.40 -32.17
N ALA A 128 35.38 -26.47 -31.85
CA ALA A 128 36.73 -26.46 -32.39
C ALA A 128 37.47 -27.78 -32.11
N GLN A 129 37.37 -28.31 -30.88
CA GLN A 129 37.99 -29.59 -30.54
C GLN A 129 37.36 -30.78 -31.29
N ALA A 130 36.06 -30.74 -31.57
CA ALA A 130 35.38 -31.76 -32.36
C ALA A 130 35.76 -31.68 -33.85
N GLU A 131 35.84 -30.46 -34.40
CA GLU A 131 36.26 -30.21 -35.79
C GLU A 131 37.70 -30.65 -36.03
N THR A 132 38.63 -30.41 -35.09
CA THR A 132 40.01 -30.93 -35.18
C THR A 132 40.02 -32.47 -35.24
N ARG A 133 39.28 -33.13 -34.33
CA ARG A 133 39.16 -34.60 -34.32
C ARG A 133 38.54 -35.14 -35.60
N LEU A 134 37.57 -34.43 -36.18
CA LEU A 134 36.95 -34.80 -37.45
C LEU A 134 37.96 -34.68 -38.60
N GLY A 135 38.74 -33.60 -38.64
CA GLY A 135 39.81 -33.41 -39.62
C GLY A 135 40.85 -34.54 -39.57
N ASP A 136 41.31 -34.90 -38.38
CA ASP A 136 42.26 -36.02 -38.19
C ASP A 136 41.70 -37.35 -38.71
N LEU A 137 40.39 -37.59 -38.53
CA LEU A 137 39.72 -38.79 -39.03
C LEU A 137 39.54 -38.78 -40.56
N GLN A 138 39.25 -37.61 -41.14
CA GLN A 138 39.14 -37.45 -42.59
C GLN A 138 40.48 -37.67 -43.29
N GLU A 139 41.57 -37.11 -42.75
CA GLU A 139 42.91 -37.32 -43.29
C GLU A 139 43.31 -38.81 -43.23
N LYS A 140 43.05 -39.46 -42.10
CA LYS A 140 43.28 -40.91 -41.94
C LYS A 140 42.46 -41.75 -42.93
N LEU A 141 41.21 -41.38 -43.17
CA LEU A 141 40.37 -42.09 -44.15
C LEU A 141 40.97 -42.01 -45.56
N GLU A 142 41.50 -40.85 -45.94
CA GLU A 142 42.10 -40.68 -47.25
C GLU A 142 43.40 -41.47 -47.40
N GLN A 143 44.27 -41.45 -46.38
CA GLN A 143 45.47 -42.28 -46.33
C GLN A 143 45.15 -43.78 -46.46
N LEU A 144 44.09 -44.26 -45.80
CA LEU A 144 43.67 -45.66 -45.87
C LEU A 144 43.10 -46.04 -47.25
N LYS A 145 42.36 -45.13 -47.91
CA LYS A 145 41.87 -45.36 -49.28
C LYS A 145 43.02 -45.43 -50.28
N GLU A 146 44.00 -44.54 -50.17
CA GLU A 146 45.18 -44.56 -51.04
C GLU A 146 45.98 -45.85 -50.86
N LEU A 147 46.19 -46.28 -49.61
CA LEU A 147 46.83 -47.57 -49.32
C LEU A 147 46.03 -48.75 -49.88
N GLN A 148 44.70 -48.71 -49.79
CA GLN A 148 43.81 -49.72 -50.36
C GLN A 148 43.95 -49.80 -51.89
N GLU A 149 44.01 -48.66 -52.58
CA GLU A 149 44.22 -48.59 -54.02
C GLU A 149 45.61 -49.11 -54.42
N GLN A 150 46.65 -48.70 -53.69
CA GLN A 150 48.02 -49.18 -53.89
C GLN A 150 48.12 -50.70 -53.75
N ILE A 151 47.49 -51.28 -52.73
CA ILE A 151 47.41 -52.74 -52.56
C ILE A 151 46.67 -53.38 -53.75
N GLY A 152 45.54 -52.81 -54.18
CA GLY A 152 44.78 -53.30 -55.34
C GLY A 152 45.61 -53.32 -56.62
N ASN A 153 46.38 -52.25 -56.87
CA ASN A 153 47.28 -52.14 -58.02
C ASN A 153 48.43 -53.15 -57.95
N LEU A 154 49.03 -53.36 -56.77
CA LEU A 154 50.07 -54.37 -56.56
C LEU A 154 49.55 -55.78 -56.85
N CYS A 155 48.33 -56.10 -56.39
CA CYS A 155 47.68 -57.40 -56.63
C CYS A 155 47.44 -57.71 -58.11
N ALA A 156 47.41 -56.70 -58.99
CA ALA A 156 47.26 -56.87 -60.43
C ALA A 156 48.59 -57.14 -61.17
N LEU A 157 49.74 -57.06 -60.48
CA LEU A 157 51.05 -57.29 -61.08
C LEU A 157 51.41 -58.79 -61.18
N PRO A 158 52.33 -59.19 -62.09
CA PRO A 158 52.84 -60.55 -62.16
C PRO A 158 53.55 -61.00 -60.86
N ASP A 159 53.48 -62.29 -60.54
CA ASP A 159 53.89 -62.90 -59.25
C ASP A 159 55.25 -62.41 -58.72
N TYR A 160 56.29 -62.38 -59.55
CA TYR A 160 57.62 -61.93 -59.12
C TYR A 160 57.63 -60.46 -58.66
N GLN A 161 56.93 -59.57 -59.39
CA GLN A 161 56.85 -58.14 -59.05
C GLN A 161 55.97 -57.89 -57.84
N LEU A 162 54.87 -58.64 -57.69
CA LEU A 162 54.03 -58.63 -56.50
C LEU A 162 54.85 -58.98 -55.24
N ILE A 163 55.59 -60.09 -55.28
CA ILE A 163 56.38 -60.57 -54.13
C ILE A 163 57.51 -59.60 -53.76
N GLN A 164 58.13 -58.95 -54.76
CA GLN A 164 59.17 -57.95 -54.52
C GLN A 164 58.60 -56.66 -53.93
N ASN A 165 57.52 -56.13 -54.50
CA ASN A 165 56.99 -54.80 -54.17
C ASN A 165 56.06 -54.80 -52.95
N SER A 166 55.39 -55.92 -52.64
CA SER A 166 54.49 -56.05 -51.47
C SER A 166 55.21 -55.89 -50.12
N ARG A 167 56.53 -56.12 -50.07
CA ARG A 167 57.34 -55.96 -48.85
C ARG A 167 57.47 -54.51 -48.37
N LEU A 168 57.12 -53.54 -49.22
CA LEU A 168 57.25 -52.12 -48.94
C LEU A 168 55.98 -51.48 -48.38
N VAL A 169 54.87 -52.25 -48.28
CA VAL A 169 53.58 -51.74 -47.82
C VAL A 169 53.47 -51.92 -46.31
N GLU A 170 53.35 -50.83 -45.57
CA GLU A 170 53.09 -50.84 -44.12
C GLU A 170 51.66 -50.36 -43.83
N VAL A 171 50.95 -51.09 -42.96
CA VAL A 171 49.62 -50.69 -42.49
C VAL A 171 49.77 -49.86 -41.22
N PRO A 172 49.25 -48.63 -41.16
CA PRO A 172 49.30 -47.82 -39.95
C PRO A 172 48.58 -48.51 -38.77
N GLN A 173 49.21 -48.55 -37.60
CA GLN A 173 48.52 -49.03 -36.38
C GLN A 173 47.65 -47.92 -35.80
N VAL A 174 46.36 -48.21 -35.59
CA VAL A 174 45.36 -47.20 -35.23
C VAL A 174 45.01 -47.28 -33.75
N GLY A 175 45.27 -46.19 -33.02
CA GLY A 175 44.64 -45.94 -31.72
C GLY A 175 43.22 -45.40 -31.89
N LEU A 176 42.29 -45.82 -31.03
CA LEU A 176 40.89 -45.36 -31.04
C LEU A 176 40.81 -43.84 -30.85
N VAL A 177 40.16 -43.14 -31.78
CA VAL A 177 39.86 -41.70 -31.64
C VAL A 177 38.50 -41.56 -30.92
N PRO A 178 38.42 -40.83 -29.80
CA PRO A 178 37.15 -40.61 -29.11
C PRO A 178 36.15 -39.83 -29.97
N VAL A 179 34.99 -40.42 -30.22
CA VAL A 179 33.90 -39.86 -31.07
C VAL A 179 32.93 -39.01 -30.26
N GLU A 180 33.00 -39.06 -28.93
CA GLU A 180 32.04 -38.38 -28.06
C GLU A 180 32.30 -36.86 -28.00
N VAL A 181 31.22 -36.10 -28.18
CA VAL A 181 31.18 -34.65 -28.02
C VAL A 181 30.06 -34.36 -27.02
N SER A 182 30.40 -34.33 -25.74
CA SER A 182 29.45 -34.00 -24.67
C SER A 182 29.94 -32.78 -23.90
N VAL A 183 29.02 -31.87 -23.59
CA VAL A 183 29.28 -30.70 -22.74
C VAL A 183 28.23 -30.69 -21.64
N ASN A 184 28.62 -31.04 -20.41
CA ASN A 184 27.75 -30.87 -19.25
C ASN A 184 27.87 -29.44 -18.73
N LEU A 185 27.04 -28.54 -19.28
CA LEU A 185 26.93 -27.15 -18.83
C LEU A 185 25.91 -26.96 -17.70
N GLN A 186 25.03 -27.94 -17.51
CA GLN A 186 23.91 -27.85 -16.57
C GLN A 186 24.40 -27.68 -15.14
N GLU A 187 25.38 -28.50 -14.72
CA GLU A 187 25.96 -28.41 -13.37
C GLU A 187 26.64 -27.06 -13.11
N LYS A 188 27.25 -26.46 -14.14
CA LYS A 188 27.93 -25.15 -14.02
C LYS A 188 26.94 -23.99 -13.95
N LEU A 189 25.77 -24.12 -14.56
CA LEU A 189 24.72 -23.09 -14.58
C LEU A 189 23.72 -23.19 -13.43
N ASN A 190 23.61 -24.34 -12.76
CA ASN A 190 22.67 -24.55 -11.66
C ASN A 190 22.70 -23.43 -10.60
N PRO A 191 23.87 -22.96 -10.11
CA PRO A 191 23.90 -21.87 -9.13
C PRO A 191 23.31 -20.56 -9.68
N VAL A 192 23.55 -20.25 -10.96
CA VAL A 192 23.00 -19.05 -11.62
C VAL A 192 21.49 -19.17 -11.75
N MET A 193 20.99 -20.33 -12.17
CA MET A 193 19.55 -20.59 -12.32
C MET A 193 18.79 -20.53 -10.99
N GLU A 194 19.38 -21.03 -9.90
CA GLU A 194 18.80 -20.93 -8.56
C GLU A 194 18.63 -19.47 -8.11
N ILE A 195 19.67 -18.65 -8.32
CA ILE A 195 19.62 -17.22 -7.98
C ILE A 195 18.58 -16.50 -8.85
N LEU A 196 18.54 -16.77 -10.16
CA LEU A 196 17.57 -16.18 -11.08
C LEU A 196 16.13 -16.53 -10.71
N SER A 197 15.86 -17.75 -10.26
CA SER A 197 14.54 -18.16 -9.77
C SER A 197 14.09 -17.32 -8.57
N ARG A 198 15.00 -17.10 -7.61
CA ARG A 198 14.73 -16.25 -6.45
C ARG A 198 14.50 -14.78 -6.84
N ILE A 199 15.29 -14.25 -7.77
CA ILE A 199 15.13 -12.89 -8.30
C ILE A 199 13.78 -12.77 -9.04
N SER A 200 13.42 -13.75 -9.85
CA SER A 200 12.14 -13.77 -10.57
C SER A 200 10.97 -13.71 -9.61
N LYS A 201 10.99 -14.49 -8.53
CA LYS A 201 9.95 -14.41 -7.49
C LYS A 201 9.89 -13.01 -6.84
N LEU A 202 11.04 -12.48 -6.44
CA LEU A 202 11.11 -11.16 -5.80
C LEU A 202 10.61 -10.03 -6.70
N VAL A 203 10.95 -10.06 -8.00
CA VAL A 203 10.63 -8.98 -8.95
C VAL A 203 9.23 -9.15 -9.54
N CYS A 204 8.88 -10.35 -10.00
CA CYS A 204 7.63 -10.60 -10.72
C CYS A 204 6.44 -10.82 -9.79
N GLU A 205 6.65 -11.27 -8.55
CA GLU A 205 5.55 -11.47 -7.59
C GLU A 205 5.55 -10.41 -6.49
N ASP A 206 6.63 -10.32 -5.71
CA ASP A 206 6.62 -9.52 -4.47
C ASP A 206 6.65 -8.02 -4.78
N LEU A 207 7.54 -7.60 -5.69
CA LEU A 207 7.62 -6.21 -6.13
C LEU A 207 6.40 -5.79 -6.97
N ASP A 208 5.88 -6.66 -7.83
CA ASP A 208 4.66 -6.37 -8.61
C ASP A 208 3.46 -6.09 -7.70
N LYS A 209 3.24 -6.95 -6.69
CA LYS A 209 2.20 -6.72 -5.67
C LYS A 209 2.41 -5.41 -4.91
N ALA A 210 3.65 -5.11 -4.53
CA ALA A 210 3.97 -3.88 -3.80
C ALA A 210 3.74 -2.62 -4.65
N VAL A 211 4.15 -2.63 -5.92
CA VAL A 211 3.93 -1.52 -6.86
C VAL A 211 2.44 -1.38 -7.17
N TYR A 212 1.74 -2.49 -7.41
CA TYR A 212 0.30 -2.49 -7.66
C TYR A 212 -0.47 -1.88 -6.49
N ALA A 213 -0.12 -2.23 -5.25
CA ALA A 213 -0.71 -1.60 -4.07
C ALA A 213 -0.52 -0.07 -4.09
N VAL A 214 0.69 0.43 -4.36
CA VAL A 214 0.98 1.87 -4.39
C VAL A 214 0.23 2.59 -5.53
N VAL A 215 0.19 2.01 -6.73
CA VAL A 215 -0.39 2.66 -7.92
C VAL A 215 -1.92 2.58 -7.94
N SER A 216 -2.52 1.50 -7.43
CA SER A 216 -3.98 1.34 -7.37
C SER A 216 -4.66 2.37 -6.46
N HIS A 217 -3.94 2.91 -5.48
CA HIS A 217 -4.43 3.98 -4.60
C HIS A 217 -4.42 5.39 -5.24
N THR A 218 -4.06 5.53 -6.52
CA THR A 218 -3.95 6.84 -7.21
C THR A 218 -4.99 7.12 -8.31
N LYS A 219 -5.92 6.21 -8.60
CA LYS A 219 -7.03 6.49 -9.54
C LYS A 219 -8.25 7.07 -8.80
N GLU A 220 -8.46 8.37 -9.02
CA GLU A 220 -9.63 9.22 -8.77
C GLU A 220 -10.78 8.69 -7.91
N GLY A 221 -10.96 9.32 -6.74
CA GLY A 221 -12.19 9.25 -5.97
C GLY A 221 -12.14 10.06 -4.68
N SER A 222 -12.20 11.40 -4.76
CA SER A 222 -12.50 12.31 -3.63
C SER A 222 -11.51 12.24 -2.44
N PRO A 223 -11.41 13.23 -1.54
CA PRO A 223 -10.69 13.06 -0.29
C PRO A 223 -11.45 12.11 0.64
N GLN A 224 -11.50 10.81 0.32
CA GLN A 224 -11.95 9.80 1.27
C GLN A 224 -10.84 9.51 2.28
N ASP A 225 -10.93 10.25 3.38
CA ASP A 225 -10.65 9.80 4.73
C ASP A 225 -9.43 8.88 4.86
N LYS A 226 -8.26 9.51 4.99
CA LYS A 226 -7.04 8.91 5.57
C LYS A 226 -7.23 8.52 7.05
N ARG A 227 -8.46 8.25 7.49
CA ARG A 227 -8.70 7.60 8.77
C ARG A 227 -8.15 6.18 8.68
N PRO A 228 -7.39 5.75 9.69
CA PRO A 228 -6.92 4.38 9.79
C PRO A 228 -8.12 3.42 9.71
N MET A 229 -7.92 2.18 9.21
CA MET A 229 -9.01 1.20 9.30
C MET A 229 -9.32 0.96 10.78
N LEU A 230 -10.58 1.07 11.15
CA LEU A 230 -11.07 1.00 12.53
C LEU A 230 -11.96 -0.22 12.66
N ALA A 231 -11.72 -1.02 13.69
CA ALA A 231 -12.67 -1.97 14.22
C ALA A 231 -13.06 -1.50 15.63
N VAL A 232 -14.34 -1.23 15.86
CA VAL A 232 -14.88 -0.81 17.17
C VAL A 232 -15.86 -1.87 17.65
N VAL A 233 -15.63 -2.41 18.85
CA VAL A 233 -16.64 -3.18 19.57
C VAL A 233 -17.56 -2.17 20.26
N PRO A 234 -18.86 -2.10 19.91
CA PRO A 234 -19.77 -1.13 20.50
C PRO A 234 -19.88 -1.34 22.01
N SER A 235 -19.87 -0.25 22.78
CA SER A 235 -20.11 -0.28 24.22
C SER A 235 -21.46 -0.96 24.56
N PRO A 236 -21.59 -1.65 25.70
CA PRO A 236 -22.88 -2.22 26.14
C PRO A 236 -24.03 -1.22 26.27
N ALA A 237 -23.75 0.10 26.28
CA ALA A 237 -24.75 1.16 26.28
C ALA A 237 -25.26 1.58 24.88
N THR A 238 -24.71 1.02 23.80
CA THR A 238 -25.09 1.35 22.43
C THR A 238 -26.40 0.65 22.05
N PRO A 239 -27.39 1.33 21.42
CA PRO A 239 -28.63 0.68 21.02
C PRO A 239 -28.37 -0.52 20.10
N PRO A 240 -28.87 -1.72 20.45
CA PRO A 240 -28.66 -2.93 19.66
C PRO A 240 -29.40 -2.85 18.33
N TYR A 241 -28.67 -3.08 17.25
CA TYR A 241 -29.20 -3.14 15.87
C TYR A 241 -28.28 -4.12 15.12
N PRO A 242 -28.71 -5.33 14.72
CA PRO A 242 -30.06 -5.92 14.56
C PRO A 242 -30.66 -6.68 15.77
N ALA A 243 -29.96 -6.79 16.90
CA ALA A 243 -30.29 -7.75 17.97
C ALA A 243 -31.68 -7.61 18.65
N GLY A 244 -32.40 -6.50 18.42
CA GLY A 244 -33.77 -6.30 18.89
C GLY A 244 -34.86 -6.99 18.05
N LYS A 245 -34.62 -7.30 16.76
CA LYS A 245 -35.61 -7.94 15.87
C LYS A 245 -35.58 -9.48 15.93
N GLU A 246 -34.46 -10.06 16.30
CA GLU A 246 -34.22 -11.52 16.24
C GLU A 246 -34.04 -12.19 17.62
N GLY A 247 -34.24 -11.45 18.72
CA GLY A 247 -34.07 -11.98 20.08
C GLY A 247 -32.62 -12.26 20.49
N LEU A 248 -31.64 -11.82 19.70
CA LEU A 248 -30.20 -12.05 19.93
C LEU A 248 -29.63 -11.26 21.12
N ILE A 249 -30.35 -10.24 21.61
CA ILE A 249 -29.97 -9.42 22.78
C ILE A 249 -29.65 -10.27 24.01
N GLN A 250 -30.37 -11.38 24.22
CA GLN A 250 -30.17 -12.22 25.40
C GLN A 250 -28.82 -12.96 25.42
N TYR A 251 -28.16 -13.06 24.26
CA TYR A 251 -26.84 -13.68 24.10
C TYR A 251 -25.71 -12.65 23.99
N ARG A 252 -26.00 -11.36 24.18
CA ARG A 252 -25.03 -10.29 23.95
C ARG A 252 -23.85 -10.36 24.93
N CYS A 253 -22.64 -10.40 24.40
CA CYS A 253 -21.39 -10.29 25.14
C CYS A 253 -20.63 -9.01 24.77
N SER A 254 -19.87 -8.47 25.73
CA SER A 254 -18.94 -7.36 25.47
C SER A 254 -17.54 -7.92 25.26
N LEU A 255 -16.92 -7.58 24.13
CA LEU A 255 -15.57 -8.01 23.80
C LEU A 255 -14.56 -6.88 23.97
N SER A 256 -13.31 -7.24 24.26
CA SER A 256 -12.18 -6.33 24.33
C SER A 256 -10.95 -6.94 23.65
N PHE A 257 -10.24 -6.16 22.85
CA PHE A 257 -9.02 -6.57 22.16
C PHE A 257 -7.87 -6.80 23.15
N ASP A 258 -7.15 -7.92 23.05
CA ASP A 258 -5.95 -8.20 23.85
C ASP A 258 -4.71 -7.56 23.20
N PRO A 259 -4.13 -6.49 23.77
CA PRO A 259 -2.97 -5.80 23.20
C PRO A 259 -1.70 -6.66 23.11
N ARG A 260 -1.62 -7.77 23.87
CA ARG A 260 -0.52 -8.72 23.79
C ARG A 260 -0.53 -9.49 22.48
N THR A 261 -1.72 -9.74 21.94
CA THR A 261 -1.89 -10.46 20.67
C THR A 261 -1.70 -9.56 19.45
N ALA A 262 -1.98 -8.26 19.59
CA ALA A 262 -1.97 -7.29 18.51
C ALA A 262 -0.64 -7.20 17.78
N ASN A 263 -0.65 -7.31 16.46
CA ASN A 263 0.54 -7.04 15.65
C ASN A 263 1.06 -5.60 15.86
N ALA A 264 2.37 -5.40 15.68
CA ALA A 264 3.01 -4.09 15.86
C ALA A 264 2.46 -2.97 14.97
N HIS A 265 1.82 -3.29 13.84
CA HIS A 265 1.17 -2.32 12.96
C HIS A 265 -0.25 -1.93 13.38
N LEU A 266 -0.77 -2.53 14.45
CA LEU A 266 -2.08 -2.23 15.02
C LEU A 266 -1.92 -1.46 16.33
N LYS A 267 -2.78 -0.47 16.52
CA LYS A 267 -2.94 0.25 17.78
C LYS A 267 -4.28 -0.11 18.39
N VAL A 268 -4.23 -0.67 19.60
CA VAL A 268 -5.41 -0.89 20.42
C VAL A 268 -5.62 0.34 21.32
N SER A 269 -6.85 0.86 21.37
CA SER A 269 -7.19 2.10 22.07
C SER A 269 -8.62 2.04 22.61
N GLN A 270 -9.07 3.14 23.24
CA GLN A 270 -10.44 3.30 23.77
C GLN A 270 -10.81 2.12 24.70
N ASN A 271 -10.04 1.94 25.78
CA ASN A 271 -10.23 0.85 26.74
C ASN A 271 -10.29 -0.54 26.07
N ASN A 272 -9.40 -0.77 25.11
CA ASN A 272 -9.33 -2.02 24.33
C ASN A 272 -10.57 -2.33 23.50
N GLN A 273 -11.45 -1.37 23.25
CA GLN A 273 -12.63 -1.57 22.40
C GLN A 273 -12.40 -1.16 20.95
N ARG A 274 -11.25 -0.58 20.64
CA ARG A 274 -10.92 -0.09 19.31
C ARG A 274 -9.56 -0.57 18.84
N ALA A 275 -9.50 -1.17 17.66
CA ALA A 275 -8.26 -1.51 16.97
C ALA A 275 -8.12 -0.68 15.68
N GLU A 276 -6.94 -0.10 15.46
CA GLU A 276 -6.69 0.74 14.29
C GLU A 276 -5.34 0.47 13.61
N HIS A 277 -5.28 0.55 12.28
CA HIS A 277 -4.03 0.41 11.53
C HIS A 277 -3.17 1.68 11.62
N LEU A 278 -1.85 1.51 11.71
CA LEU A 278 -0.92 2.63 11.73
C LEU A 278 -0.38 2.94 10.34
N ILE A 279 -0.47 4.22 9.95
CA ILE A 279 0.05 4.73 8.68
C ILE A 279 1.56 5.01 8.77
N SER A 280 2.09 5.24 9.97
CA SER A 280 3.47 5.67 10.24
C SER A 280 4.48 4.53 10.46
N GLY A 281 4.08 3.27 10.23
CA GLY A 281 4.93 2.09 10.49
C GLY A 281 4.64 1.39 11.83
N PRO A 282 5.40 0.34 12.18
CA PRO A 282 5.14 -0.50 13.35
C PRO A 282 5.49 0.23 14.65
N LEU A 283 4.73 -0.05 15.72
CA LEU A 283 5.05 0.36 17.08
C LEU A 283 6.24 -0.44 17.63
N ALA A 284 7.04 0.21 18.46
CA ALA A 284 7.97 -0.49 19.34
C ALA A 284 7.17 -1.24 20.42
N VAL A 285 6.97 -2.55 20.21
CA VAL A 285 6.24 -3.43 21.14
C VAL A 285 7.20 -4.44 21.77
N GLN A 286 6.93 -4.80 23.03
CA GLN A 286 7.68 -5.87 23.69
C GLN A 286 7.39 -7.23 23.02
N ALA A 287 8.42 -8.08 22.98
CA ALA A 287 8.30 -9.45 22.49
C ALA A 287 7.34 -10.22 23.40
N ASP A 288 6.32 -10.84 22.80
CA ASP A 288 5.32 -11.65 23.49
C ASP A 288 4.99 -12.85 22.58
N GLU A 289 4.94 -14.06 23.14
CA GLU A 289 4.65 -15.29 22.39
C GLU A 289 3.23 -15.29 21.81
N ALA A 290 2.29 -14.61 22.48
CA ALA A 290 0.91 -14.48 22.05
C ALA A 290 0.72 -13.48 20.89
N ARG A 291 1.75 -12.67 20.56
CA ARG A 291 1.70 -11.63 19.53
C ARG A 291 1.78 -12.20 18.12
N PHE A 292 0.94 -11.71 17.21
CA PHE A 292 1.14 -11.96 15.77
C PHE A 292 2.29 -11.12 15.22
N ASP A 293 3.32 -11.77 14.68
CA ASP A 293 4.51 -11.06 14.19
C ASP A 293 4.37 -10.65 12.72
N HIS A 294 3.73 -11.49 11.91
CA HIS A 294 3.71 -11.33 10.45
C HIS A 294 2.32 -10.98 9.87
N THR A 295 1.26 -11.18 10.64
CA THR A 295 -0.12 -10.93 10.21
C THR A 295 -0.73 -9.80 11.02
N TRP A 296 -1.39 -8.86 10.36
CA TRP A 296 -1.98 -7.67 10.99
C TRP A 296 -3.29 -8.03 11.70
N GLN A 297 -3.19 -8.74 12.82
CA GLN A 297 -4.31 -9.30 13.55
C GLN A 297 -4.23 -8.97 15.04
N VAL A 298 -5.39 -9.01 15.70
CA VAL A 298 -5.55 -8.90 17.14
C VAL A 298 -6.72 -9.80 17.56
N LEU A 299 -6.57 -10.54 18.66
CA LEU A 299 -7.65 -11.34 19.24
C LEU A 299 -8.35 -10.58 20.36
N CYS A 300 -9.55 -11.02 20.70
CA CYS A 300 -10.23 -10.57 21.92
C CYS A 300 -9.69 -11.33 23.14
N LEU A 301 -9.82 -10.73 24.31
CA LEU A 301 -9.43 -11.30 25.59
C LEU A 301 -10.38 -12.44 26.00
N GLU A 302 -11.66 -12.26 25.71
CA GLU A 302 -12.73 -13.18 26.05
C GLU A 302 -12.64 -14.46 25.21
N LYS A 303 -12.89 -15.60 25.87
CA LYS A 303 -12.88 -16.93 25.26
C LYS A 303 -14.18 -17.63 25.61
N PHE A 304 -14.70 -18.36 24.64
CA PHE A 304 -15.94 -19.11 24.77
C PHE A 304 -15.67 -20.61 24.63
N THR A 305 -16.39 -21.42 25.40
CA THR A 305 -16.24 -22.89 25.39
C THR A 305 -17.58 -23.63 25.34
N HIS A 306 -18.70 -22.94 25.58
CA HIS A 306 -20.06 -23.48 25.54
C HIS A 306 -21.10 -22.36 25.37
N GLY A 307 -22.35 -22.69 25.04
CA GLY A 307 -23.46 -21.74 24.92
C GLY A 307 -23.46 -20.84 23.68
N ARG A 308 -24.34 -19.82 23.71
CA ARG A 308 -24.56 -18.87 22.62
C ARG A 308 -24.05 -17.49 22.98
N HIS A 309 -23.26 -16.89 22.08
CA HIS A 309 -22.62 -15.60 22.28
C HIS A 309 -22.80 -14.72 21.06
N TYR A 310 -23.29 -13.51 21.28
CA TYR A 310 -23.54 -12.53 20.24
C TYR A 310 -22.76 -11.25 20.50
N TRP A 311 -22.10 -10.72 19.49
CA TRP A 311 -21.46 -9.41 19.56
C TRP A 311 -21.59 -8.67 18.25
N GLU A 312 -21.37 -7.36 18.32
CA GLU A 312 -21.36 -6.49 17.14
C GLU A 312 -19.97 -5.88 16.99
N LEU A 313 -19.59 -5.59 15.74
CA LEU A 313 -18.39 -4.86 15.40
C LEU A 313 -18.74 -3.82 14.35
N GLU A 314 -18.18 -2.64 14.49
CA GLU A 314 -18.24 -1.59 13.47
C GLU A 314 -16.88 -1.48 12.78
N VAL A 315 -16.88 -1.60 11.44
CA VAL A 315 -15.68 -1.58 10.61
C VAL A 315 -15.71 -0.36 9.69
N SER A 316 -14.68 0.50 9.74
CA SER A 316 -14.68 1.76 8.96
C SER A 316 -14.36 1.60 7.48
N LYS A 317 -13.78 0.47 7.05
CA LYS A 317 -13.39 0.19 5.67
C LYS A 317 -13.58 -1.30 5.34
N PRO A 318 -13.98 -1.67 4.11
CA PRO A 318 -14.35 -3.05 3.78
C PRO A 318 -13.14 -3.90 3.40
N TRP A 319 -12.02 -3.89 4.16
CA TRP A 319 -10.81 -4.70 3.91
C TRP A 319 -10.35 -5.48 5.16
N ALA A 320 -11.29 -5.88 6.02
CA ALA A 320 -11.00 -6.56 7.28
C ALA A 320 -11.44 -8.04 7.25
N TYR A 321 -10.80 -8.84 8.10
CA TYR A 321 -11.25 -10.20 8.42
C TYR A 321 -11.84 -10.18 9.83
N VAL A 322 -13.08 -10.67 9.96
CA VAL A 322 -13.78 -10.74 11.25
C VAL A 322 -14.28 -12.15 11.49
N GLY A 323 -14.05 -12.70 12.67
CA GLY A 323 -14.46 -14.07 12.96
C GLY A 323 -13.88 -14.62 14.25
N VAL A 324 -13.80 -15.94 14.31
CA VAL A 324 -13.43 -16.70 15.51
C VAL A 324 -12.29 -17.65 15.21
N THR A 325 -11.52 -17.98 16.25
CA THR A 325 -10.42 -18.91 16.14
C THR A 325 -10.18 -19.64 17.46
N TYR A 326 -9.66 -20.85 17.37
CA TYR A 326 -9.07 -21.52 18.51
C TYR A 326 -7.79 -20.80 18.98
N PRO A 327 -7.44 -20.91 20.28
CA PRO A 327 -6.28 -20.22 20.84
C PRO A 327 -4.97 -20.62 20.15
N ASP A 328 -4.89 -21.85 19.66
CA ASP A 328 -3.67 -22.47 19.11
C ASP A 328 -3.34 -22.05 17.67
N ILE A 329 -4.10 -21.12 17.09
CA ILE A 329 -3.73 -20.53 15.79
C ILE A 329 -2.28 -20.03 15.82
N PRO A 330 -1.44 -20.33 14.80
CA PRO A 330 -0.03 -19.92 14.81
C PRO A 330 0.16 -18.40 14.91
N ARG A 331 1.19 -17.97 15.65
CA ARG A 331 1.51 -16.54 15.89
C ARG A 331 2.74 -16.05 15.14
N LYS A 332 3.71 -16.93 14.96
CA LYS A 332 5.09 -16.60 14.54
C LYS A 332 5.43 -17.03 13.12
N GLU A 333 4.59 -17.86 12.51
CA GLU A 333 4.84 -18.38 11.17
C GLU A 333 4.65 -17.31 10.09
N LYS A 334 5.56 -17.30 9.12
CA LYS A 334 5.44 -16.50 7.90
C LYS A 334 4.55 -17.22 6.90
N GLY A 335 3.47 -16.57 6.47
CA GLY A 335 2.60 -17.09 5.42
C GLY A 335 1.12 -17.06 5.81
N LYS A 336 0.31 -17.73 5.00
CA LYS A 336 -1.16 -17.73 5.16
C LYS A 336 -1.64 -18.53 6.38
N THR A 337 -0.82 -19.45 6.91
CA THR A 337 -1.23 -20.37 8.01
C THR A 337 -1.61 -19.65 9.30
N SER A 338 -1.02 -18.49 9.60
CA SER A 338 -1.34 -17.69 10.79
C SER A 338 -2.52 -16.72 10.58
N MET A 339 -3.09 -16.63 9.38
CA MET A 339 -4.16 -15.69 9.03
C MET A 339 -5.55 -16.29 9.29
N LEU A 340 -6.46 -15.50 9.85
CA LEU A 340 -7.83 -15.91 10.18
C LEU A 340 -8.61 -16.37 8.93
N GLY A 341 -9.15 -17.58 8.97
CA GLY A 341 -9.86 -18.27 7.87
C GLY A 341 -8.96 -19.04 6.91
N MET A 342 -7.64 -18.85 6.99
CA MET A 342 -6.64 -19.50 6.11
C MET A 342 -5.99 -20.73 6.77
N ASN A 343 -6.64 -21.28 7.79
CA ASN A 343 -6.22 -22.49 8.49
C ASN A 343 -7.45 -23.24 9.03
N ALA A 344 -7.25 -24.48 9.47
CA ALA A 344 -8.31 -25.33 10.01
C ALA A 344 -8.79 -24.90 11.42
N LEU A 345 -8.14 -23.91 12.04
CA LEU A 345 -8.40 -23.49 13.42
C LEU A 345 -9.28 -22.24 13.50
N SER A 346 -9.69 -21.67 12.37
CA SER A 346 -10.39 -20.39 12.32
C SER A 346 -11.45 -20.33 11.24
N TRP A 347 -12.44 -19.47 11.50
CA TRP A 347 -13.53 -19.13 10.60
C TRP A 347 -13.60 -17.62 10.52
N SER A 348 -13.67 -17.07 9.31
CA SER A 348 -13.74 -15.62 9.12
C SER A 348 -14.67 -15.21 7.99
N LEU A 349 -15.19 -13.99 8.12
CA LEU A 349 -15.79 -13.25 7.03
C LEU A 349 -14.76 -12.22 6.56
N HIS A 350 -14.32 -12.36 5.32
CA HIS A 350 -13.50 -11.38 4.63
C HIS A 350 -14.40 -10.33 4.00
N LEU A 351 -14.22 -9.09 4.43
CA LEU A 351 -14.86 -7.92 3.85
C LEU A 351 -13.97 -7.44 2.70
N ASN A 352 -14.51 -7.32 1.49
CA ASN A 352 -13.88 -6.70 0.33
C ASN A 352 -14.86 -5.69 -0.29
N GLU A 353 -14.42 -4.58 -0.88
CA GLU A 353 -15.26 -3.51 -1.47
C GLU A 353 -16.39 -4.00 -2.40
N ARG A 354 -16.19 -5.15 -3.04
CA ARG A 354 -17.11 -5.71 -4.05
C ARG A 354 -17.91 -6.91 -3.56
N GLN A 355 -17.42 -7.64 -2.56
CA GLN A 355 -18.03 -8.91 -2.15
C GLN A 355 -17.64 -9.31 -0.73
N LEU A 356 -18.50 -10.09 -0.08
CA LEU A 356 -18.19 -10.79 1.16
C LEU A 356 -17.77 -12.22 0.84
N THR A 357 -16.78 -12.76 1.54
CA THR A 357 -16.34 -14.14 1.35
C THR A 357 -16.15 -14.79 2.72
N ALA A 358 -16.83 -15.91 2.97
CA ALA A 358 -16.63 -16.71 4.17
C ALA A 358 -15.44 -17.65 3.97
N TRP A 359 -14.50 -17.68 4.90
CA TRP A 359 -13.26 -18.43 4.82
C TRP A 359 -13.11 -19.42 5.97
N HIS A 360 -12.69 -20.64 5.64
CA HIS A 360 -12.23 -21.66 6.58
C HIS A 360 -11.27 -22.61 5.89
N GLY A 361 -10.18 -23.02 6.56
CA GLY A 361 -9.27 -24.02 6.01
C GLY A 361 -8.58 -23.59 4.71
N SER A 362 -8.40 -22.30 4.45
CA SER A 362 -7.95 -21.74 3.15
C SER A 362 -8.93 -21.90 1.98
N HIS A 363 -10.19 -22.28 2.26
CA HIS A 363 -11.28 -22.30 1.28
C HIS A 363 -12.19 -21.11 1.52
N GLY A 364 -12.52 -20.38 0.45
CA GLY A 364 -13.34 -19.17 0.49
C GLY A 364 -14.58 -19.34 -0.36
N GLU A 365 -15.75 -19.14 0.23
CA GLU A 365 -17.05 -19.20 -0.44
C GLU A 365 -17.65 -17.78 -0.51
N PRO A 366 -17.99 -17.27 -1.72
CA PRO A 366 -18.65 -15.98 -1.86
C PRO A 366 -20.02 -15.98 -1.17
N VAL A 367 -20.28 -14.97 -0.35
CA VAL A 367 -21.57 -14.80 0.33
C VAL A 367 -22.46 -13.92 -0.54
N ILE A 368 -23.60 -14.47 -0.98
CA ILE A 368 -24.62 -13.70 -1.68
C ILE A 368 -25.31 -12.81 -0.63
N SER A 369 -25.14 -11.50 -0.76
CA SER A 369 -25.61 -10.53 0.22
C SER A 369 -26.12 -9.27 -0.45
N GLU A 370 -27.21 -8.72 0.06
CA GLU A 370 -27.77 -7.41 -0.34
C GLU A 370 -27.11 -6.23 0.39
N LEU A 371 -26.07 -6.47 1.21
CA LEU A 371 -25.40 -5.39 1.93
C LEU A 371 -24.86 -4.33 0.95
N GLN A 372 -25.18 -3.08 1.22
CA GLN A 372 -24.60 -1.92 0.55
C GLN A 372 -23.18 -1.69 1.07
N LEU A 373 -22.19 -2.47 0.59
CA LEU A 373 -20.77 -2.36 0.99
C LEU A 373 -20.12 -0.99 0.68
N ASN A 374 -20.83 -0.11 -0.02
CA ASN A 374 -20.45 1.27 -0.30
C ASN A 374 -20.83 2.27 0.81
N LYS A 375 -21.52 1.85 1.88
CA LYS A 375 -21.79 2.67 3.08
C LYS A 375 -20.89 2.22 4.24
N CYS A 376 -19.89 3.04 4.55
CA CYS A 376 -19.06 2.88 5.75
C CYS A 376 -19.44 3.95 6.78
N PRO A 377 -19.38 3.64 8.09
CA PRO A 377 -18.89 2.39 8.67
C PRO A 377 -19.90 1.23 8.54
N LEU A 378 -19.39 0.01 8.39
CA LEU A 378 -20.17 -1.22 8.27
C LEU A 378 -20.35 -1.85 9.65
N ARG A 379 -21.60 -2.05 10.09
CA ARG A 379 -21.89 -2.79 11.32
C ARG A 379 -22.20 -4.25 11.01
N ILE A 380 -21.53 -5.15 11.72
CA ILE A 380 -21.66 -6.61 11.56
C ILE A 380 -21.98 -7.22 12.92
N GLY A 381 -23.08 -7.95 13.01
CA GLY A 381 -23.40 -8.83 14.13
C GLY A 381 -22.81 -10.23 13.90
N ILE A 382 -22.31 -10.86 14.95
CA ILE A 382 -21.76 -12.22 14.90
C ILE A 382 -22.40 -13.03 16.02
N LEU A 383 -23.01 -14.17 15.68
CA LEU A 383 -23.54 -15.16 16.62
C LEU A 383 -22.68 -16.42 16.55
N LEU A 384 -22.08 -16.79 17.67
CA LEU A 384 -21.43 -18.07 17.87
C LEU A 384 -22.33 -18.97 18.72
N ASP A 385 -22.77 -20.08 18.15
CA ASP A 385 -23.59 -21.08 18.83
C ASP A 385 -22.80 -22.39 18.98
N TYR A 386 -22.30 -22.66 20.18
CA TYR A 386 -21.58 -23.90 20.48
C TYR A 386 -22.50 -25.13 20.53
N GLU A 387 -23.78 -24.94 20.85
CA GLU A 387 -24.72 -26.06 20.99
C GLU A 387 -25.09 -26.61 19.61
N GLU A 388 -25.32 -25.71 18.65
CA GLU A 388 -25.63 -26.07 17.26
C GLU A 388 -24.36 -26.16 16.37
N GLY A 389 -23.20 -25.74 16.87
CA GLY A 389 -21.94 -25.75 16.12
C GLY A 389 -21.91 -24.77 14.95
N THR A 390 -22.57 -23.61 15.08
CA THR A 390 -22.72 -22.62 14.00
C THR A 390 -22.07 -21.28 14.31
N LEU A 391 -21.62 -20.61 13.25
CA LEU A 391 -21.17 -19.22 13.28
C LEU A 391 -21.95 -18.45 12.21
N ALA A 392 -22.79 -17.52 12.67
CA ALA A 392 -23.64 -16.72 11.78
C ALA A 392 -23.23 -15.25 11.80
N TYR A 393 -23.32 -14.61 10.63
CA TYR A 393 -23.01 -13.20 10.43
C TYR A 393 -24.27 -12.46 9.98
N TYR A 394 -24.51 -11.29 10.57
CA TYR A 394 -25.68 -10.44 10.32
C TYR A 394 -25.21 -9.05 9.89
N GLY A 395 -25.84 -8.47 8.88
CA GLY A 395 -25.55 -7.10 8.46
C GLY A 395 -26.74 -6.16 8.55
N GLU A 396 -26.53 -4.89 8.19
CA GLU A 396 -27.59 -3.88 8.25
C GLU A 396 -28.75 -4.21 7.29
N ASN A 397 -29.95 -4.40 7.87
CA ASN A 397 -31.24 -4.69 7.21
C ASN A 397 -31.50 -6.15 6.81
N GLN A 398 -30.78 -7.11 7.40
CA GLN A 398 -31.15 -8.53 7.34
C GLN A 398 -31.91 -8.98 8.59
#